data_AF-A0A954MLU4-F1
#
_entry.id   AF-A0A954MLU4-F1
#
_cell.length_a   1.000
_cell.length_b   1.000
_cell.length_c   1.000
_cell.angle_alpha   90.00
_cell.angle_beta   90.00
_cell.angle_gamma   90.00
#
_symmetry.space_group_name_H-M   'P 1'
#
loop_
_entity.id
_entity.type
_entity.pdbx_description
1 polymer ?
#
loop_
_entity_poly.entity_id
_entity_poly.type
_entity_poly.pdbx_seq_one_letter_code
_entity_poly.pdbx_strand_id
1 'polypeptide(L)'
;MCRTRGGRAAQELQPGDMLSTSEGRWVAIESIQRDRQPAPVYNLTVDYWHTYFLGTPAWGFDIWVHNNHHVRVSSLAKDLLNGHDVRVKSIRQADAVLKEALPNGRKVTGTGPRQSGPPDWTKFKGKDANGIYHKDYQFDPNTGRIYGHGPGNPHGAFKHINVKLPDGRKVTIIIEPN
;
A
#
# COMPACT_ATOMS: atom_id res chain seq x y z
N MET A 1 -17.09 -6.62 -12.80
CA MET A 1 -16.70 -5.73 -13.92
C MET A 1 -17.96 -5.39 -14.71
N CYS A 2 -18.29 -4.11 -14.90
CA CYS A 2 -19.51 -3.68 -15.60
C CYS A 2 -19.23 -3.33 -17.06
N ARG A 3 -20.03 -3.87 -18.00
CA ARG A 3 -19.77 -3.80 -19.46
C ARG A 3 -19.52 -2.38 -19.99
N THR A 4 -20.39 -1.44 -19.61
CA THR A 4 -20.37 -0.06 -20.11
C THR A 4 -19.64 0.90 -19.18
N ARG A 5 -19.29 0.46 -17.95
CA ARG A 5 -18.87 1.35 -16.86
C ARG A 5 -17.58 0.94 -16.15
N GLY A 6 -16.95 -0.16 -16.57
CA GLY A 6 -15.69 -0.66 -16.00
C GLY A 6 -15.84 -1.21 -14.58
N GLY A 7 -14.76 -1.13 -13.80
CA GLY A 7 -14.77 -1.48 -12.37
C GLY A 7 -15.59 -0.48 -11.56
N ARG A 8 -16.52 -0.97 -10.74
CA ARG A 8 -17.41 -0.16 -9.89
C ARG A 8 -17.46 -0.71 -8.47
N ALA A 9 -17.59 0.18 -7.50
CA ALA A 9 -17.96 -0.24 -6.16
C ALA A 9 -19.38 -0.84 -6.20
N ALA A 10 -19.62 -1.90 -5.41
CA ALA A 10 -20.93 -2.56 -5.39
C ALA A 10 -22.09 -1.59 -5.08
N GLN A 11 -21.81 -0.53 -4.32
CA GLN A 11 -22.76 0.50 -3.92
C GLN A 11 -23.23 1.41 -5.06
N GLU A 12 -22.47 1.47 -6.16
CA GLU A 12 -22.73 2.30 -7.35
C GLU A 12 -23.49 1.53 -8.45
N LEU A 13 -23.63 0.21 -8.29
CA LEU A 13 -24.36 -0.63 -9.22
C LEU A 13 -25.84 -0.24 -9.26
N GLN A 14 -26.47 -0.50 -10.40
CA GLN A 14 -27.88 -0.23 -10.65
C GLN A 14 -28.54 -1.41 -11.38
N PRO A 15 -29.85 -1.64 -11.19
CA PRO A 15 -30.59 -2.53 -12.07
C PRO A 15 -30.36 -2.20 -13.55
N GLY A 16 -30.18 -3.22 -14.38
CA GLY A 16 -29.82 -3.11 -15.79
C GLY A 16 -28.31 -3.06 -16.08
N ASP A 17 -27.45 -2.88 -15.08
CA ASP A 17 -26.01 -3.06 -15.28
C ASP A 17 -25.68 -4.49 -15.70
N MET A 18 -24.75 -4.62 -16.66
CA MET A 18 -24.31 -5.90 -17.18
C MET A 18 -22.97 -6.29 -16.56
N LEU A 19 -22.94 -7.40 -15.81
CA LEU A 19 -21.77 -7.93 -15.11
C LEU A 19 -21.14 -9.10 -15.87
N SER A 20 -19.81 -9.12 -15.94
CA SER A 20 -19.05 -10.16 -16.65
C SER A 20 -18.96 -11.45 -15.84
N THR A 21 -19.12 -12.58 -16.54
CA THR A 21 -18.99 -13.96 -16.02
C THR A 21 -17.74 -14.65 -16.56
N SER A 22 -17.35 -15.78 -15.97
CA SER A 22 -16.16 -16.57 -16.35
C SER A 22 -16.28 -17.18 -17.75
N GLU A 23 -17.50 -17.45 -18.21
CA GLU A 23 -17.79 -17.96 -19.55
C GLU A 23 -17.76 -16.86 -20.63
N GLY A 24 -17.32 -15.64 -20.28
CA GLY A 24 -17.31 -14.49 -21.20
C GLY A 24 -18.70 -13.93 -21.51
N ARG A 25 -19.74 -14.40 -20.81
CA ARG A 25 -21.11 -13.89 -20.91
C ARG A 25 -21.34 -12.70 -19.98
N TRP A 26 -22.48 -12.05 -20.15
CA TRP A 26 -22.93 -10.93 -19.33
C TRP A 26 -24.28 -11.22 -18.67
N VAL A 27 -24.41 -10.92 -17.38
CA VAL A 27 -25.64 -11.08 -16.60
C VAL A 27 -26.12 -9.70 -16.12
N ALA A 28 -27.41 -9.43 -16.27
CA ALA A 28 -28.01 -8.17 -15.86
C ALA A 28 -28.32 -8.18 -14.36
N ILE A 29 -28.11 -7.04 -13.69
CA ILE A 29 -28.64 -6.84 -12.34
C ILE A 29 -30.15 -6.61 -12.45
N GLU A 30 -30.96 -7.48 -11.86
CA GLU A 30 -32.42 -7.32 -11.88
C GLU A 30 -32.91 -6.38 -10.77
N SER A 31 -32.29 -6.45 -9.59
CA SER A 31 -32.68 -5.64 -8.43
C SER A 31 -31.50 -5.41 -7.49
N ILE A 32 -31.61 -4.40 -6.63
CA ILE A 32 -30.63 -4.11 -5.57
C ILE A 32 -31.37 -3.95 -4.26
N GLN A 33 -30.95 -4.73 -3.27
CA GLN A 33 -31.42 -4.64 -1.90
C GLN A 33 -30.26 -4.24 -0.99
N ARG A 34 -30.49 -3.23 -0.13
CA ARG A 34 -29.54 -2.86 0.92
C ARG A 34 -29.95 -3.55 2.21
N ASP A 35 -29.17 -4.54 2.63
CA ASP A 35 -29.27 -5.04 4.00
C ASP A 35 -28.55 -4.08 4.95
N ARG A 36 -29.20 -3.75 6.06
CA ARG A 36 -28.64 -2.89 7.12
C ARG A 36 -28.23 -3.68 8.35
N GLN A 37 -28.52 -4.98 8.39
CA GLN A 37 -28.09 -5.84 9.49
C GLN A 37 -26.59 -6.13 9.35
N PRO A 38 -25.80 -5.96 10.42
CA PRO A 38 -24.41 -6.38 10.41
C PRO A 38 -24.33 -7.90 10.16
N ALA A 39 -23.61 -8.29 9.11
CA ALA A 39 -23.33 -9.67 8.77
C ALA A 39 -21.82 -9.90 8.69
N PRO A 40 -21.31 -11.10 9.07
CA PRO A 40 -19.92 -11.44 8.81
C PRO A 40 -19.68 -11.42 7.30
N VAL A 41 -18.67 -10.67 6.88
CA VAL A 41 -18.19 -10.64 5.50
C VAL A 41 -16.78 -11.18 5.44
N TYR A 42 -16.49 -11.91 4.36
CA TYR A 42 -15.18 -12.51 4.12
C TYR A 42 -14.52 -11.83 2.94
N ASN A 43 -13.21 -11.69 3.02
CA ASN A 43 -12.39 -11.30 1.89
C ASN A 43 -11.30 -12.35 1.67
N LEU A 44 -10.88 -12.50 0.42
CA LEU A 44 -9.74 -13.33 0.05
C LEU A 44 -8.57 -12.39 -0.25
N THR A 45 -7.34 -12.88 -0.21
CA THR A 45 -6.19 -12.21 -0.85
C THR A 45 -5.85 -12.99 -2.09
N VAL A 46 -5.84 -12.31 -3.24
CA VAL A 46 -5.52 -12.90 -4.54
C VAL A 46 -4.33 -12.13 -5.10
N ASP A 47 -3.20 -12.80 -5.30
CA ASP A 47 -1.98 -12.18 -5.78
C ASP A 47 -2.03 -11.86 -7.28
N TYR A 48 -1.15 -10.96 -7.72
CA TYR A 48 -0.98 -10.45 -9.09
C TYR A 48 -2.18 -9.69 -9.67
N TRP A 49 -3.26 -10.40 -9.96
CA TRP A 49 -4.40 -9.85 -10.70
C TRP A 49 -5.43 -9.21 -9.80
N HIS A 50 -5.42 -9.52 -8.51
CA HIS A 50 -6.33 -8.95 -7.51
C HIS A 50 -7.80 -8.99 -7.96
N THR A 51 -8.19 -10.02 -8.70
CA THR A 51 -9.55 -10.23 -9.19
C THR A 51 -9.86 -11.73 -9.18
N TYR A 52 -11.13 -12.07 -9.05
CA TYR A 52 -11.60 -13.46 -9.06
C TYR A 52 -13.06 -13.52 -9.52
N PHE A 53 -13.53 -14.72 -9.89
CA PHE A 53 -14.95 -14.97 -10.14
C PHE A 53 -15.62 -15.44 -8.85
N LEU A 54 -16.70 -14.76 -8.46
CA LEU A 54 -17.51 -15.11 -7.29
C LEU A 54 -18.85 -15.70 -7.75
N GLY A 55 -19.13 -16.93 -7.35
CA GLY A 55 -20.36 -17.62 -7.67
C GLY A 55 -20.50 -18.92 -6.89
N THR A 56 -21.65 -19.56 -7.03
CA THR A 56 -21.90 -20.93 -6.54
C THR A 56 -22.74 -21.67 -7.58
N PRO A 57 -22.62 -23.00 -7.72
CA PRO A 57 -23.44 -23.77 -8.66
C PRO A 57 -24.95 -23.49 -8.52
N ALA A 58 -25.43 -23.22 -7.31
CA ALA A 58 -26.83 -22.92 -7.05
C ALA A 58 -27.33 -21.61 -7.71
N TRP A 59 -26.45 -20.65 -8.01
CA TRP A 59 -26.82 -19.42 -8.71
C TRP A 59 -26.92 -19.61 -10.22
N GLY A 60 -26.23 -20.61 -10.78
CA GLY A 60 -26.14 -20.82 -12.23
C GLY A 60 -25.30 -19.78 -12.98
N PHE A 61 -24.62 -18.88 -12.27
CA PHE A 61 -23.68 -17.90 -12.81
C PHE A 61 -22.61 -17.54 -11.78
N ASP A 62 -21.54 -16.88 -12.25
CA ASP A 62 -20.53 -16.22 -11.43
C ASP A 62 -20.30 -14.79 -11.91
N ILE A 63 -19.60 -13.99 -11.09
CA ILE A 63 -19.36 -12.57 -11.37
C ILE A 63 -17.87 -12.25 -11.19
N TRP A 64 -17.28 -11.57 -12.17
CA TRP A 64 -15.92 -11.06 -12.06
C TRP A 64 -15.85 -9.89 -11.07
N VAL A 65 -15.25 -10.13 -9.91
CA VAL A 65 -15.06 -9.14 -8.85
C VAL A 65 -13.60 -8.75 -8.71
N HIS A 66 -13.37 -7.54 -8.19
CA HIS A 66 -12.03 -7.05 -7.89
C HIS A 66 -11.81 -7.01 -6.38
N ASN A 67 -10.65 -7.49 -5.96
CA ASN A 67 -10.18 -7.47 -4.60
C ASN A 67 -9.21 -6.31 -4.43
N ASN A 68 -9.74 -5.15 -4.08
CA ASN A 68 -8.86 -4.04 -3.76
C ASN A 68 -8.46 -4.15 -2.29
N HIS A 69 -7.40 -4.89 -2.01
CA HIS A 69 -6.82 -4.99 -0.67
C HIS A 69 -6.11 -3.68 -0.33
N HIS A 70 -6.89 -2.60 -0.17
CA HIS A 70 -6.40 -1.31 0.26
C HIS A 70 -6.23 -1.34 1.78
N VAL A 71 -5.02 -1.64 2.24
CA VAL A 71 -4.66 -1.30 3.61
C VAL A 71 -4.83 0.21 3.77
N ARG A 72 -5.65 0.63 4.73
CA ARG A 72 -5.98 2.04 4.93
C ARG A 72 -4.71 2.79 5.35
N VAL A 73 -4.47 3.94 4.74
CA VAL A 73 -3.36 4.82 5.13
C VAL A 73 -3.40 5.12 6.64
N SER A 74 -4.59 5.34 7.19
CA SER A 74 -4.79 5.60 8.62
C SER A 74 -4.42 4.43 9.53
N SER A 75 -4.57 3.17 9.09
CA SER A 75 -4.14 2.03 9.91
C SER A 75 -2.62 1.90 9.91
N LEU A 76 -2.01 2.02 8.72
CA LEU A 76 -0.55 2.01 8.59
C LEU A 76 0.11 3.15 9.35
N ALA A 77 -0.47 4.36 9.33
CA ALA A 77 0.04 5.49 10.10
C ALA A 77 0.00 5.22 11.62
N LYS A 78 -1.05 4.57 12.12
CA LYS A 78 -1.14 4.15 13.53
C LYS A 78 -0.09 3.10 13.87
N ASP A 79 0.08 2.09 13.03
CA ASP A 79 1.11 1.06 13.24
C ASP A 79 2.52 1.67 13.26
N LEU A 80 2.77 2.62 12.36
CA LEU A 80 4.01 3.38 12.32
C LEU A 80 4.25 4.16 13.63
N LEU A 81 3.24 4.90 14.11
CA LEU A 81 3.30 5.65 15.38
C LEU A 81 3.42 4.74 16.61
N ASN A 82 2.94 3.49 16.51
CA ASN A 82 3.12 2.45 17.51
C ASN A 82 4.52 1.81 17.45
N GLY A 83 5.40 2.27 16.57
CA GLY A 83 6.79 1.80 16.52
C GLY A 83 6.99 0.57 15.64
N HIS A 84 6.04 0.26 14.75
CA HIS A 84 6.14 -0.86 13.82
C HIS A 84 6.58 -0.39 12.43
N ASP A 85 7.42 -1.19 11.79
CA ASP A 85 7.68 -1.06 10.36
C ASP A 85 6.41 -1.37 9.58
N VAL A 86 6.19 -0.64 8.48
CA VAL A 86 5.02 -0.82 7.63
C VAL A 86 5.42 -1.05 6.19
N ARG A 87 4.65 -1.86 5.47
CA ARG A 87 4.87 -2.19 4.07
C ARG A 87 3.78 -1.58 3.19
N VAL A 88 4.20 -0.98 2.09
CA VAL A 88 3.31 -0.36 1.10
C VAL A 88 3.74 -0.75 -0.31
N LYS A 89 2.85 -0.58 -1.28
CA LYS A 89 3.09 -1.01 -2.66
C LYS A 89 3.60 0.08 -3.59
N SER A 90 3.63 1.34 -3.12
CA SER A 90 4.07 2.47 -3.95
C SER A 90 4.63 3.63 -3.14
N ILE A 91 5.46 4.45 -3.78
CA ILE A 91 5.96 5.72 -3.22
C ILE A 91 4.80 6.65 -2.83
N ARG A 92 3.75 6.72 -3.65
CA ARG A 92 2.57 7.55 -3.35
C ARG A 92 1.89 7.12 -2.05
N GLN A 93 1.74 5.81 -1.84
CA GLN A 93 1.17 5.29 -0.60
C GLN A 93 2.11 5.52 0.59
N ALA A 94 3.42 5.34 0.42
CA ALA A 94 4.41 5.64 1.44
C ALA A 94 4.33 7.11 1.90
N ASP A 95 4.24 8.03 0.94
CA ASP A 95 4.15 9.47 1.20
C ASP A 95 2.83 9.83 1.90
N ALA A 96 1.72 9.17 1.55
CA ALA A 96 0.45 9.34 2.24
C ALA A 96 0.52 8.87 3.70
N VAL A 97 1.12 7.70 3.96
CA VAL A 97 1.32 7.17 5.33
C VAL A 97 2.21 8.10 6.14
N LEU A 98 3.33 8.55 5.56
CA LEU A 98 4.24 9.48 6.24
C LEU A 98 3.55 10.80 6.58
N LYS A 99 2.78 11.39 5.64
CA LYS A 99 2.08 12.65 5.86
C LYS A 99 0.97 12.52 6.93
N GLU A 100 0.27 11.39 6.95
CA GLU A 100 -0.75 11.10 7.97
C GLU A 100 -0.12 10.93 9.36
N ALA A 101 1.00 10.20 9.46
CA ALA A 101 1.66 9.93 10.73
C ALA A 101 2.44 11.13 11.27
N LEU A 102 3.18 11.83 10.40
CA LEU A 102 4.08 12.93 10.75
C LEU A 102 3.86 14.13 9.80
N PRO A 103 2.72 14.83 9.91
CA PRO A 103 2.38 15.93 9.00
C PRO A 103 3.42 17.06 9.00
N ASN A 104 4.11 17.24 10.14
CA ASN A 104 5.15 18.26 10.33
C ASN A 104 6.56 17.66 10.47
N GLY A 105 6.74 16.40 10.08
CA GLY A 105 8.03 15.71 10.21
C GLY A 105 9.14 16.44 9.47
N ARG A 106 10.32 16.52 10.09
CA ARG A 106 11.47 17.18 9.47
C ARG A 106 12.19 16.23 8.52
N LYS A 107 12.19 16.56 7.23
CA LYS A 107 13.00 15.84 6.23
C LYS A 107 14.49 16.13 6.45
N VAL A 108 15.31 15.09 6.46
CA VAL A 108 16.76 15.19 6.37
C VAL A 108 17.27 14.49 5.12
N THR A 109 18.50 14.80 4.74
CA THR A 109 19.15 14.23 3.55
C THR A 109 19.70 12.85 3.90
N GLY A 110 19.25 11.82 3.17
CA GLY A 110 19.83 10.48 3.18
C GLY A 110 21.03 10.35 2.25
N THR A 111 21.60 9.15 2.15
CA THR A 111 22.77 8.88 1.31
C THR A 111 22.38 8.88 -0.17
N GLY A 112 23.21 9.45 -1.05
CA GLY A 112 22.94 9.51 -2.48
C GLY A 112 24.21 9.53 -3.34
N PRO A 113 24.07 9.59 -4.68
CA PRO A 113 25.16 9.38 -5.63
C PRO A 113 26.30 10.41 -5.54
N ARG A 114 26.01 11.60 -5.00
CA ARG A 114 27.00 12.68 -4.83
C ARG A 114 27.78 12.59 -3.53
N GLN A 115 27.44 11.64 -2.65
CA GLN A 115 28.15 11.42 -1.40
C GLN A 115 29.24 10.35 -1.62
N SER A 116 30.49 10.72 -1.33
CA SER A 116 31.60 9.78 -1.26
C SER A 116 31.84 9.38 0.20
N GLY A 117 32.05 8.09 0.46
CA GLY A 117 32.30 7.56 1.81
C GLY A 117 31.05 7.02 2.53
N PRO A 118 31.19 6.59 3.80
CA PRO A 118 30.14 5.93 4.55
C PRO A 118 28.92 6.84 4.82
N PRO A 119 27.74 6.27 5.10
CA PRO A 119 26.53 7.04 5.41
C PRO A 119 26.74 8.00 6.59
N ASP A 120 26.33 9.25 6.40
CA ASP A 120 26.40 10.28 7.44
C ASP A 120 25.16 10.22 8.33
N TRP A 121 25.25 9.42 9.39
CA TRP A 121 24.16 9.25 10.34
C TRP A 121 23.95 10.47 11.25
N THR A 122 24.83 11.47 11.26
CA THR A 122 24.72 12.61 12.18
C THR A 122 23.44 13.41 11.98
N LYS A 123 22.96 13.51 10.74
CA LYS A 123 21.72 14.20 10.36
C LYS A 123 20.46 13.49 10.85
N PHE A 124 20.57 12.20 11.16
CA PHE A 124 19.51 11.35 11.71
C PHE A 124 19.72 11.05 13.21
N LYS A 125 20.72 11.67 13.85
CA LYS A 125 20.92 11.67 15.31
C LYS A 125 20.04 12.75 15.96
N GLY A 126 19.75 12.57 17.26
CA GLY A 126 18.90 13.48 18.03
C GLY A 126 17.40 13.17 17.95
N LYS A 127 16.59 13.96 18.65
CA LYS A 127 15.11 13.90 18.62
C LYS A 127 14.59 15.20 18.00
N ASP A 128 13.42 15.13 17.41
CA ASP A 128 12.67 16.29 16.92
C ASP A 128 11.24 16.14 17.42
N ALA A 129 10.62 17.22 17.89
CA ALA A 129 9.25 17.18 18.42
C ALA A 129 8.23 16.69 17.38
N ASN A 130 8.53 16.85 16.08
CA ASN A 130 7.68 16.38 14.99
C ASN A 130 8.19 15.11 14.31
N GLY A 131 9.29 14.53 14.80
CA GLY A 131 9.97 13.41 14.17
C GLY A 131 10.85 13.82 12.99
N ILE A 132 11.73 12.91 12.58
CA ILE A 132 12.71 13.10 11.51
C ILE A 132 12.53 11.98 10.49
N TYR A 133 12.64 12.27 9.21
CA TYR A 133 12.64 11.21 8.19
C TYR A 133 13.62 11.50 7.06
N HIS A 134 14.07 10.46 6.37
CA HIS A 134 14.71 10.60 5.06
C HIS A 134 14.16 9.55 4.08
N LYS A 135 14.34 9.79 2.78
CA LYS A 135 13.77 8.97 1.70
C LYS A 135 14.90 8.33 0.91
N ASP A 136 14.96 7.00 0.94
CA ASP A 136 15.99 6.20 0.31
C ASP A 136 15.41 5.50 -0.91
N TYR A 137 15.38 6.23 -2.03
CA TYR A 137 14.74 5.77 -3.28
C TYR A 137 15.72 5.46 -4.42
N GLN A 138 16.99 5.88 -4.26
CA GLN A 138 18.00 5.81 -5.31
C GLN A 138 18.84 4.54 -5.14
N PHE A 139 18.97 3.78 -6.22
CA PHE A 139 19.82 2.61 -6.28
C PHE A 139 21.19 2.99 -6.83
N ASP A 140 22.23 2.39 -6.25
CA ASP A 140 23.57 2.37 -6.80
C ASP A 140 23.61 1.36 -7.95
N PRO A 141 23.89 1.80 -9.19
CA PRO A 141 23.90 0.94 -10.36
C PRO A 141 24.97 -0.16 -10.29
N ASN A 142 26.02 0.03 -9.48
CA ASN A 142 27.11 -0.95 -9.36
C ASN A 142 26.74 -2.13 -8.46
N THR A 143 25.90 -1.88 -7.45
CA THR A 143 25.54 -2.90 -6.45
C THR A 143 24.11 -3.42 -6.62
N GLY A 144 23.26 -2.71 -7.35
CA GLY A 144 21.83 -3.00 -7.44
C GLY A 144 21.09 -2.78 -6.12
N ARG A 145 21.68 -2.06 -5.17
CA ARG A 145 21.13 -1.77 -3.84
C ARG A 145 20.97 -0.27 -3.63
N ILE A 146 20.18 0.13 -2.64
CA ILE A 146 20.05 1.54 -2.27
C ILE A 146 21.38 2.12 -1.79
N TYR A 147 21.69 3.35 -2.22
CA TYR A 147 22.87 4.08 -1.77
C TYR A 147 23.01 4.07 -0.24
N GLY A 148 24.21 3.74 0.25
CA GLY A 148 24.50 3.67 1.69
C GLY A 148 24.11 2.34 2.36
N HIS A 149 23.58 1.36 1.61
CA HIS A 149 23.26 0.02 2.13
C HIS A 149 24.12 -1.06 1.49
N GLY A 150 25.20 -1.44 2.18
CA GLY A 150 26.10 -2.51 1.74
C GLY A 150 25.50 -3.93 1.76
N PRO A 151 26.28 -4.94 1.35
CA PRO A 151 25.91 -6.35 1.44
C PRO A 151 25.55 -6.73 2.88
N GLY A 152 24.43 -7.45 3.07
CA GLY A 152 23.95 -7.87 4.39
C GLY A 152 22.99 -6.90 5.11
N ASN A 153 22.76 -5.68 4.60
CA ASN A 153 21.76 -4.77 5.16
C ASN A 153 20.39 -4.97 4.47
N PRO A 154 19.37 -5.57 5.11
CA PRO A 154 18.09 -5.89 4.47
C PRO A 154 17.35 -4.67 3.91
N HIS A 155 17.60 -3.46 4.46
CA HIS A 155 16.97 -2.22 4.00
C HIS A 155 17.45 -1.80 2.60
N GLY A 156 18.58 -2.32 2.11
CA GLY A 156 19.10 -1.97 0.79
C GLY A 156 18.36 -2.57 -0.40
N ALA A 157 17.45 -3.53 -0.17
CA ALA A 157 16.76 -4.28 -1.23
C ALA A 157 15.57 -3.51 -1.83
N PHE A 158 14.88 -2.69 -1.02
CA PHE A 158 13.64 -2.04 -1.40
C PHE A 158 13.66 -0.56 -1.05
N LYS A 159 13.06 0.27 -1.91
CA LYS A 159 12.88 1.71 -1.64
C LYS A 159 12.18 1.86 -0.29
N HIS A 160 12.64 2.79 0.53
CA HIS A 160 12.04 2.96 1.85
C HIS A 160 12.17 4.38 2.37
N ILE A 161 11.40 4.67 3.42
CA ILE A 161 11.51 5.89 4.20
C ILE A 161 11.95 5.47 5.60
N ASN A 162 13.14 5.87 6.02
CA ASN A 162 13.53 5.73 7.42
C ASN A 162 12.92 6.89 8.20
N VAL A 163 12.23 6.55 9.27
CA VAL A 163 11.51 7.49 10.12
C VAL A 163 12.00 7.33 11.56
N LYS A 164 12.20 8.45 12.22
CA LYS A 164 12.44 8.54 13.64
C LYS A 164 11.28 9.31 14.26
N LEU A 165 10.50 8.63 15.08
CA LEU A 165 9.34 9.20 15.77
C LEU A 165 9.79 10.25 16.81
N PRO A 166 8.89 11.15 17.25
CA PRO A 166 9.22 12.15 18.27
C PRO A 166 9.81 11.60 19.56
N ASP A 167 9.36 10.41 19.97
CA ASP A 167 9.89 9.71 21.15
C ASP A 167 11.30 9.13 20.95
N GLY A 168 11.80 9.10 19.71
CA GLY A 168 13.12 8.62 19.32
C GLY A 168 13.16 7.21 18.75
N ARG A 169 12.05 6.46 18.73
CA ARG A 169 11.94 5.15 18.09
C ARG A 169 12.20 5.27 16.58
N LYS A 170 12.81 4.24 16.01
CA LYS A 170 13.08 4.16 14.57
C LYS A 170 12.14 3.14 13.94
N VAL A 171 11.53 3.53 12.84
CA VAL A 171 10.60 2.71 12.05
C VAL A 171 10.84 2.97 10.57
N THR A 172 10.43 2.01 9.74
CA THR A 172 10.67 2.02 8.31
C THR A 172 9.35 1.86 7.56
N ILE A 173 9.10 2.73 6.57
CA ILE A 173 8.06 2.51 5.57
C ILE A 173 8.75 1.85 4.36
N ILE A 174 8.54 0.54 4.18
CA ILE A 174 9.15 -0.27 3.14
C ILE A 174 8.23 -0.29 1.91
N ILE A 175 8.78 -0.01 0.73
CA ILE A 175 8.04 0.00 -0.54
C ILE A 175 8.41 -1.26 -1.32
N GLU A 176 7.56 -2.27 -1.21
CA GLU A 176 7.71 -3.52 -1.96
C GLU A 176 6.99 -3.37 -3.30
N PRO A 177 7.71 -3.43 -4.44
CA PRO A 177 7.06 -3.42 -5.74
C PRO A 177 6.14 -4.65 -5.86
N ASN A 178 5.04 -4.48 -6.59
CA ASN A 178 4.17 -5.59 -7.00
C ASN A 178 4.89 -6.54 -7.96
#